data_AF-I5C9G9-F1
#
_entry.id   AF-I5C9G9-F1
#
_cell.length_a   1.000
_cell.length_b   1.000
_cell.length_c   1.000
_cell.angle_alpha   90.00
_cell.angle_beta   90.00
_cell.angle_gamma   90.00
#
_symmetry.space_group_name_H-M   'P 1'
#
loop_
_entity.id
_entity.type
_entity.pdbx_description
1 polymer ?
#
loop_
_entity_poly.entity_id
_entity_poly.type
_entity_poly.pdbx_seq_one_letter_code
_entity_poly.pdbx_strand_id
1 'polypeptide(L)'
;MVKLFSRFCLIFFLLGHLLSNETLAQISIAPTSVFLDQSGVGSLFLSNTADEPMEVTVSFQFGYPYYDENGEMRMRYEEATNQVLALDNNVRAFPRALVIPHASSKPYA
;
A
#
# COMPACT_ATOMS: atom_id res chain seq x y z
N MET A 1 -36.50 -12.42 34.07
CA MET A 1 -35.62 -11.27 33.73
C MET A 1 -34.17 -11.69 33.44
N VAL A 2 -33.47 -12.40 34.34
CA VAL A 2 -32.02 -12.72 34.19
C VAL A 2 -31.68 -13.47 32.90
N LYS A 3 -32.50 -14.44 32.47
CA LYS A 3 -32.25 -15.22 31.23
C LYS A 3 -32.38 -14.40 29.95
N LEU A 4 -33.19 -13.33 29.96
CA LEU A 4 -33.36 -12.44 28.80
C LEU A 4 -32.16 -11.50 28.66
N PHE A 5 -31.66 -10.99 29.79
CA PHE A 5 -30.47 -10.15 29.84
C PHE A 5 -29.20 -10.91 29.40
N SER A 6 -29.07 -12.17 29.83
CA SER A 6 -27.97 -13.05 29.41
C SER A 6 -27.95 -13.32 27.91
N ARG A 7 -29.12 -13.51 27.27
CA ARG A 7 -29.22 -13.68 25.81
C ARG A 7 -28.82 -12.41 25.06
N PHE A 8 -29.16 -11.24 25.59
CA PHE A 8 -28.79 -9.97 24.97
C PHE A 8 -27.28 -9.71 25.00
N CYS A 9 -26.61 -10.01 26.12
CA CYS A 9 -25.15 -9.96 26.21
C CYS A 9 -24.46 -10.92 25.22
N LEU A 10 -25.00 -12.14 25.07
CA LEU A 10 -24.43 -13.12 24.15
C LEU A 10 -24.55 -12.68 22.69
N ILE A 11 -25.69 -12.09 22.31
CA ILE A 11 -25.90 -11.52 20.97
C ILE A 11 -24.94 -10.33 20.74
N PHE A 12 -24.79 -9.46 21.74
CA PHE A 12 -23.89 -8.30 21.64
C PHE A 12 -22.42 -8.73 21.50
N PHE A 13 -22.01 -9.80 22.20
CA PHE A 13 -20.67 -10.38 22.11
C PHE A 13 -20.41 -11.02 20.74
N LEU A 14 -21.38 -11.79 20.22
CA LEU A 14 -21.32 -12.38 18.87
C LEU A 14 -21.29 -11.31 17.78
N LEU A 15 -22.06 -10.24 17.93
CA LEU A 15 -22.10 -9.13 16.98
C LEU A 15 -20.79 -8.34 16.98
N GLY A 16 -20.17 -8.15 18.16
CA GLY A 16 -18.84 -7.55 18.27
C GLY A 16 -17.76 -8.37 17.56
N HIS A 17 -17.84 -9.70 17.62
CA HIS A 17 -16.86 -10.58 16.98
C HIS A 17 -16.99 -10.65 15.45
N LEU A 18 -18.20 -10.42 14.91
CA LEU A 18 -18.43 -10.35 13.47
C LEU A 18 -17.91 -9.05 12.83
N LEU A 19 -17.69 -8.01 13.64
CA LEU A 19 -17.22 -6.70 13.17
C LEU A 19 -15.69 -6.56 13.17
N SER A 20 -14.96 -7.51 13.78
CA SER A 20 -13.49 -7.51 13.80
C SER A 20 -12.91 -8.10 12.52
N ASN A 21 -13.16 -7.45 11.37
CA ASN A 21 -12.40 -7.71 10.15
C ASN A 21 -11.11 -6.89 10.21
N GLU A 22 -10.06 -7.49 10.78
CA GLU A 22 -8.70 -6.98 10.65
C GLU A 22 -8.28 -7.11 9.18
N THR A 23 -8.47 -6.05 8.40
CA THR A 23 -7.87 -5.95 7.06
C THR A 23 -6.37 -5.73 7.23
N LEU A 24 -5.62 -6.79 7.46
CA LEU A 24 -4.17 -6.75 7.52
C LEU A 24 -3.65 -6.44 6.12
N ALA A 25 -2.84 -5.38 6.00
CA ALA A 25 -2.13 -5.13 4.76
C ALA A 25 -1.21 -6.32 4.47
N GLN A 26 -1.44 -6.97 3.32
CA GLN A 26 -0.84 -8.26 3.01
C GLN A 26 0.56 -8.13 2.40
N ILE A 27 0.93 -6.94 1.90
CA ILE A 27 2.23 -6.63 1.31
C ILE A 27 2.96 -5.57 2.15
N SER A 28 4.16 -5.90 2.58
CA SER A 28 5.11 -4.95 3.17
C SER A 28 6.03 -4.39 2.09
N ILE A 29 6.33 -3.09 2.18
CA ILE A 29 7.19 -2.35 1.26
C ILE A 29 8.32 -1.71 2.05
N ALA A 30 9.58 -1.95 1.64
CA ALA A 30 10.72 -1.30 2.23
C ALA A 30 11.78 -0.98 1.16
N PRO A 31 12.37 0.23 1.12
CA PRO A 31 12.03 1.41 1.92
C PRO A 31 10.75 2.11 1.42
N THR A 32 10.19 3.03 2.23
CA THR A 32 9.04 3.88 1.84
C THR A 32 9.43 5.06 0.95
N SER A 33 10.74 5.28 0.76
CA SER A 33 11.29 6.29 -0.15
C SER A 33 12.52 5.71 -0.82
N VAL A 34 12.54 5.78 -2.15
CA VAL A 34 13.64 5.27 -2.98
C VAL A 34 14.34 6.46 -3.62
N PHE A 35 15.66 6.50 -3.47
CA PHE A 35 16.52 7.45 -4.16
C PHE A 35 17.30 6.68 -5.23
N LEU A 36 17.36 7.23 -6.44
CA LEU A 36 18.18 6.67 -7.51
C LEU A 36 19.64 7.05 -7.27
N ASP A 37 20.54 6.09 -7.43
CA ASP A 37 21.98 6.33 -7.31
C ASP A 37 22.56 7.01 -8.58
N GLN A 38 23.88 7.13 -8.65
CA GLN A 38 24.56 7.75 -9.81
C GLN A 38 24.32 6.99 -11.13
N SER A 39 23.93 5.71 -11.06
CA SER A 39 23.57 4.91 -12.23
C SER A 39 22.09 5.08 -12.64
N GLY A 40 21.30 5.81 -11.86
CA GLY A 40 19.87 5.99 -12.09
C GLY A 40 19.04 4.80 -11.61
N VAL A 41 19.60 3.94 -10.75
CA VAL A 41 18.93 2.72 -10.25
C VAL A 41 18.61 2.87 -8.77
N GLY A 42 17.44 2.36 -8.38
CA GLY A 42 17.02 2.23 -7.00
C GLY A 42 16.35 0.87 -6.80
N SER A 43 16.25 0.42 -5.56
CA SER A 43 15.67 -0.88 -5.22
C SER A 43 14.63 -0.74 -4.11
N LEU A 44 13.59 -1.55 -4.21
CA LEU A 44 12.57 -1.72 -3.19
C LEU A 44 12.32 -3.21 -2.97
N PHE A 45 12.03 -3.58 -1.74
CA PHE A 45 11.72 -4.93 -1.32
C PHE A 45 10.23 -5.01 -1.03
N LEU A 46 9.60 -6.04 -1.58
CA LEU A 46 8.22 -6.41 -1.34
C LEU A 46 8.20 -7.75 -0.60
N SER A 47 7.41 -7.84 0.47
CA SER A 47 7.23 -9.09 1.21
C SER A 47 5.74 -9.35 1.42
N ASN A 48 5.30 -10.58 1.12
CA ASN A 48 3.93 -11.00 1.33
C ASN A 48 3.76 -11.69 2.69
N THR A 49 3.06 -11.05 3.62
CA THR A 49 2.77 -11.56 4.95
C THR A 49 1.47 -12.35 5.04
N ALA A 50 0.69 -12.42 3.95
CA ALA A 50 -0.51 -13.24 3.87
C ALA A 50 -0.17 -14.71 3.60
N ASP A 51 -1.08 -15.60 3.97
CA ASP A 51 -0.92 -17.06 3.82
C ASP A 51 -1.15 -17.56 2.37
N GLU A 52 -1.49 -16.65 1.44
CA GLU A 52 -1.75 -16.96 0.04
C GLU A 52 -0.88 -16.10 -0.90
N PRO A 53 -0.57 -16.57 -2.13
CA PRO A 53 0.16 -15.77 -3.12
C PRO A 53 -0.58 -14.48 -3.50
N MET A 54 0.18 -13.40 -3.71
CA MET A 54 -0.37 -12.08 -4.04
C MET A 54 0.16 -11.55 -5.37
N GLU A 55 -0.74 -11.05 -6.21
CA GLU A 55 -0.36 -10.33 -7.43
C GLU A 55 -0.12 -8.85 -7.12
N VAL A 56 1.03 -8.32 -7.57
CA VAL A 56 1.44 -6.94 -7.36
C VAL A 56 1.76 -6.30 -8.70
N THR A 57 1.22 -5.10 -8.93
CA THR A 57 1.53 -4.24 -10.08
C THR A 57 2.15 -2.92 -9.63
N VAL A 58 3.23 -2.50 -10.30
CA VAL A 58 3.94 -1.25 -10.05
C VAL A 58 3.62 -0.22 -11.12
N SER A 59 3.07 0.91 -10.69
CA SER A 59 2.79 2.10 -11.50
C SER A 59 3.48 3.33 -10.91
N PHE A 60 3.86 4.27 -11.77
CA PHE A 60 4.45 5.54 -11.36
C PHE A 60 3.45 6.66 -11.59
N GLN A 61 3.41 7.62 -10.66
CA GLN A 61 2.65 8.84 -10.78
C GLN A 61 3.56 10.00 -10.39
N PHE A 62 3.64 11.02 -11.24
CA PHE A 62 4.38 12.23 -10.91
C PHE A 62 3.54 13.13 -10.00
N GLY A 63 4.15 13.66 -8.94
CA GLY A 63 3.52 14.61 -8.04
C GLY A 63 4.49 15.68 -7.57
N TYR A 64 3.98 16.87 -7.30
CA TYR A 64 4.77 17.99 -6.78
C TYR A 64 4.05 18.68 -5.62
N PRO A 65 4.81 19.20 -4.63
CA PRO A 65 4.20 19.91 -3.51
C PRO A 65 3.66 21.26 -3.95
N TYR A 66 2.51 21.64 -3.42
CA TYR A 66 1.96 23.00 -3.47
C TYR A 66 1.39 23.36 -2.11
N TYR A 67 1.30 24.66 -1.83
CA TYR A 67 0.60 25.16 -0.65
C TYR A 67 -0.78 25.64 -1.07
N ASP A 68 -1.83 25.22 -0.37
CA ASP A 68 -3.16 25.76 -0.57
C ASP A 68 -3.34 27.13 0.10
N GLU A 69 -4.54 27.70 -0.02
CA GLU A 69 -4.87 29.02 0.54
C GLU A 69 -4.74 29.07 2.08
N ASN A 70 -4.80 27.91 2.75
CA ASN A 70 -4.63 27.79 4.20
C ASN A 70 -3.16 27.56 4.59
N GLY A 71 -2.24 27.47 3.62
CA GLY A 71 -0.84 27.16 3.84
C GLY A 71 -0.56 25.68 4.12
N GLU A 72 -1.53 24.78 3.86
CA GLU A 72 -1.30 23.34 4.00
C GLU A 72 -0.53 22.81 2.79
N MET A 73 0.53 22.03 3.04
CA MET A 73 1.26 21.36 1.97
C MET A 73 0.43 20.18 1.45
N ARG A 74 0.18 20.18 0.15
CA ARG A 74 -0.52 19.12 -0.57
C ARG A 74 0.28 18.71 -1.80
N MET A 75 0.12 17.46 -2.20
CA MET A 75 0.70 16.94 -3.44
C MET A 75 -0.31 17.08 -4.57
N ARG A 76 0.11 17.64 -5.71
CA ARG A 76 -0.70 17.72 -6.93
C ARG A 76 -0.20 16.71 -7.96
N TYR A 77 -1.11 15.96 -8.59
CA TYR A 77 -0.78 14.83 -9.45
C TYR A 77 -1.36 14.88 -10.88
N GLU A 78 -2.36 15.73 -11.18
CA GLU A 78 -3.20 15.57 -12.39
C GLU A 78 -3.12 16.72 -13.42
N GLU A 79 -2.32 17.76 -13.17
CA GLU A 79 -2.28 18.92 -14.06
C GLU A 79 -1.39 18.68 -15.30
N ALA A 80 -2.03 18.58 -16.47
CA ALA A 80 -1.40 18.33 -17.76
C ALA A 80 -0.27 19.33 -18.09
N THR A 81 -0.38 20.57 -17.61
CA THR A 81 0.58 21.66 -17.90
C THR A 81 1.98 21.38 -17.35
N ASN A 82 2.10 20.56 -16.30
CA ASN A 82 3.38 20.23 -15.67
C ASN A 82 3.92 18.83 -16.05
N GLN A 83 3.22 18.10 -16.94
CA GLN A 83 3.70 16.82 -17.47
C GLN A 83 5.02 16.97 -18.25
N VAL A 84 5.34 18.18 -18.75
CA VAL A 84 6.61 18.46 -19.43
C VAL A 84 7.83 18.29 -18.51
N LEU A 85 7.63 18.45 -17.19
CA LEU A 85 8.67 18.24 -16.16
C LEU A 85 8.57 16.87 -15.48
N ALA A 86 7.54 16.08 -15.81
CA ALA A 86 7.30 14.80 -15.18
C ALA A 86 8.34 13.77 -15.66
N LEU A 87 8.92 13.05 -14.71
CA LEU A 87 9.86 11.95 -14.97
C LEU A 87 9.17 10.58 -15.02
N ASP A 88 7.86 10.52 -14.80
CA ASP A 88 7.06 9.29 -14.74
C ASP A 88 7.18 8.43 -16.00
N ASN A 89 7.27 9.04 -17.19
CA ASN A 89 7.51 8.33 -18.45
C ASN A 89 8.95 7.79 -18.62
N ASN A 90 9.89 8.32 -17.84
CA ASN A 90 11.32 7.98 -17.91
C ASN A 90 11.75 6.99 -16.83
N VAL A 91 10.97 6.85 -15.75
CA VAL A 91 11.22 5.87 -14.69
C VAL A 91 10.57 4.53 -15.06
N ARG A 92 11.29 3.43 -14.85
CA ARG A 92 10.82 2.08 -15.10
C ARG A 92 11.08 1.19 -13.90
N ALA A 93 10.12 0.33 -13.57
CA ALA A 93 10.27 -0.76 -12.62
C ALA A 93 10.38 -2.08 -13.37
N PHE A 94 11.24 -2.97 -12.87
CA PHE A 94 11.38 -4.32 -13.40
C PHE A 94 11.39 -5.33 -12.24
N PRO A 95 10.49 -6.34 -12.25
CA PRO A 95 9.30 -6.46 -13.12
C PRO A 95 8.20 -5.44 -12.76
N ARG A 96 7.27 -5.15 -13.70
CA ARG A 96 6.10 -4.26 -13.44
C ARG A 96 4.91 -5.00 -12.84
N ALA A 97 4.81 -6.30 -13.08
CA ALA A 97 3.79 -7.16 -12.52
C ALA A 97 4.47 -8.47 -12.09
N LEU A 98 4.19 -8.91 -10.86
CA LEU A 98 4.75 -10.13 -10.31
C LEU A 98 3.77 -10.76 -9.32
N VAL A 99 3.89 -12.08 -9.14
CA VAL A 99 3.21 -12.80 -8.07
C VAL A 99 4.22 -13.07 -6.96
N ILE A 100 3.93 -12.57 -5.76
CA ILE A 100 4.76 -12.79 -4.57
C ILE A 100 4.14 -13.94 -3.78
N PRO A 101 4.81 -15.10 -3.69
CA PRO A 101 4.33 -16.20 -2.87
C PRO A 101 4.39 -15.84 -1.38
N HIS A 102 3.65 -16.59 -0.56
CA HIS A 102 3.68 -16.42 0.89
C HIS A 102 5.12 -16.52 1.45
N ALA A 103 5.40 -15.71 2.49
CA ALA A 103 6.72 -15.54 3.10
C ALA A 103 7.44 -16.83 3.57
N SER A 104 6.75 -17.97 3.68
CA SER A 104 7.41 -19.26 3.97
C SER A 104 8.18 -19.85 2.77
N SER A 105 8.02 -19.28 1.57
CA SER A 105 8.85 -19.59 0.42
C SER A 105 10.08 -18.66 0.39
N LYS A 106 11.27 -19.23 0.18
CA LYS A 106 12.57 -18.54 0.22
C LYS A 106 12.57 -17.18 -0.53
N PRO A 107 13.37 -16.19 -0.08
CA PRO A 107 13.46 -14.90 -0.75
C PRO A 107 13.91 -15.07 -2.21
N TYR A 108 13.19 -14.41 -3.13
CA TYR A 108 13.62 -14.28 -4.52
C TYR A 108 14.75 -13.26 -4.58
N ALA A 109 15.93 -13.74 -4.97
CA ALA A 109 17.13 -12.95 -5.21
C ALA A 109 17.21 -12.49 -6.67
#